data_AF-A0A2V7FC53-F1
#
_entry.id   AF-A0A2V7FC53-F1
#
_cell.length_a   1.000
_cell.length_b   1.000
_cell.length_c   1.000
_cell.angle_alpha   90.00
_cell.angle_beta   90.00
_cell.angle_gamma   90.00
#
_symmetry.space_group_name_H-M   'P 1'
#
loop_
_entity.id
_entity.type
_entity.pdbx_description
1 polymer ?
#
loop_
_entity_poly.entity_id
_entity_poly.type
_entity_poly.pdbx_seq_one_letter_code
_entity_poly.pdbx_strand_id
1 'polypeptide(L)'
;MCSLTFGWLIGLPVAVVFVVGAVYGFTALGDSPVLSTALTEEVGAAHLGAALALRSFLGFGAGAVAPIVFGRILDLTNAPGPFPTTWGWAFVSLGLGGLAAASCAWGLAPDHAKALRAKTTAM
;
A
#
# COMPACT_ATOMS: atom_id res chain seq x y z
N MET A 1 -3.07 4.01 7.34
CA MET A 1 -3.14 4.96 8.47
C MET A 1 -2.08 6.06 8.33
N CYS A 2 -0.78 5.75 8.28
CA CYS A 2 0.29 6.76 8.13
C CYS A 2 0.12 7.69 6.90
N SER A 3 -0.28 7.15 5.75
CA SER A 3 -0.54 7.97 4.55
C SER A 3 -1.71 8.95 4.72
N LEU A 4 -2.69 8.68 5.59
CA LEU A 4 -3.85 9.56 5.76
C LEU A 4 -3.50 10.84 6.53
N THR A 5 -2.47 10.77 7.38
CA THR A 5 -2.06 11.86 8.26
C THR A 5 -0.85 12.63 7.70
N PHE A 6 -0.04 12.01 6.84
CA PHE A 6 1.24 12.58 6.40
C PHE A 6 1.08 13.92 5.65
N GLY A 7 0.10 14.04 4.77
CA GLY A 7 -0.07 15.28 3.99
C GLY A 7 -0.61 16.48 4.79
N TRP A 8 -1.01 16.30 6.05
CA TRP A 8 -1.36 17.39 6.98
C TRP A 8 -0.20 17.82 7.88
N LEU A 9 0.98 17.23 7.71
CA LEU A 9 2.19 17.64 8.44
C LEU A 9 2.85 18.89 7.84
N ILE A 10 2.27 19.49 6.80
CA ILE A 10 2.80 20.69 6.18
C ILE A 10 2.84 21.85 7.18
N GLY A 11 4.02 22.47 7.35
CA GLY A 11 4.25 23.54 8.33
C GLY A 11 4.85 23.08 9.67
N LEU A 12 4.97 21.77 9.92
CA LEU A 12 5.73 21.26 11.07
C LEU A 12 7.25 21.31 10.83
N PRO A 13 8.08 21.26 11.90
CA PRO A 13 9.52 21.19 11.77
C PRO A 13 9.96 20.03 10.87
N VAL A 14 10.92 20.29 9.98
CA VAL A 14 11.42 19.31 9.00
C VAL A 14 11.83 17.98 9.65
N ALA A 15 12.39 18.02 10.86
CA ALA A 15 12.77 16.82 11.60
C ALA A 15 11.57 15.89 11.89
N VAL A 16 10.40 16.45 12.23
CA VAL A 16 9.19 15.68 12.50
C VAL A 16 8.67 15.03 11.22
N VAL A 17 8.62 15.81 10.13
CA VAL A 17 8.23 15.30 8.80
C VAL A 17 9.15 14.16 8.36
N PHE A 18 10.46 14.30 8.60
CA PHE A 18 11.45 13.29 8.26
C PHE A 18 11.23 11.98 9.05
N VAL A 19 11.05 12.06 10.37
CA VAL A 19 10.83 10.87 11.21
C VAL A 19 9.53 10.16 10.81
N VAL A 20 8.42 10.88 10.64
CA VAL A 20 7.16 10.26 10.22
C VAL A 20 7.28 9.71 8.80
N GLY A 21 8.03 10.39 7.92
CA GLY A 21 8.30 9.94 6.55
C GLY A 21 9.12 8.66 6.53
N ALA A 22 10.10 8.52 7.42
CA ALA A 22 10.88 7.30 7.58
C ALA A 22 10.02 6.13 8.06
N VAL A 23 9.16 6.34 9.06
CA VAL A 23 8.20 5.32 9.52
C VAL A 23 7.22 4.95 8.40
N TYR A 24 6.71 5.94 7.67
CA TYR A 24 5.83 5.70 6.52
C TYR A 24 6.54 4.88 5.43
N GLY A 25 7.76 5.26 5.04
CA GLY A 25 8.54 4.52 4.06
C GLY A 25 8.86 3.10 4.50
N PHE A 26 9.26 2.92 5.76
CA PHE A 26 9.51 1.59 6.32
C PHE A 26 8.26 0.70 6.28
N THR A 27 7.12 1.22 6.75
CA THR A 27 5.86 0.48 6.74
C THR A 27 5.33 0.21 5.34
N ALA A 28 5.55 1.11 4.38
CA ALA A 28 5.11 0.92 3.00
C ALA A 28 5.98 -0.06 2.21
N LEU A 29 7.28 -0.15 2.53
CA LEU A 29 8.24 -1.00 1.80
C LEU A 29 8.46 -2.37 2.46
N GLY A 30 8.22 -2.47 3.78
CA GLY A 30 8.56 -3.65 4.59
C GLY A 30 7.83 -4.94 4.21
N ASP A 31 6.62 -4.84 3.66
CA ASP A 31 5.83 -6.02 3.30
C ASP A 31 6.33 -6.73 2.03
N SER A 32 7.17 -6.05 1.22
CA SER A 32 7.63 -6.57 -0.06
C SER A 32 8.46 -7.87 0.04
N PRO A 33 9.50 -7.97 0.89
CA PRO A 33 10.24 -9.21 1.06
C PRO A 33 9.37 -10.35 1.61
N VAL A 34 8.55 -10.08 2.62
CA VAL A 34 7.67 -11.08 3.27
C VAL A 34 6.71 -11.70 2.26
N LEU A 35 6.02 -10.88 1.46
CA LEU A 35 5.08 -11.35 0.45
C LEU A 35 5.80 -12.11 -0.68
N SER A 36 7.05 -11.77 -0.97
CA SER A 36 7.85 -12.50 -1.96
C SER A 36 8.18 -13.90 -1.48
N THR A 37 8.64 -14.02 -0.23
CA THR A 37 9.01 -15.30 0.36
C THR A 37 7.80 -16.21 0.48
N ALA A 38 6.66 -15.69 0.96
CA ALA A 38 5.42 -16.46 1.03
C ALA A 38 4.98 -16.99 -0.35
N LEU A 39 5.09 -16.17 -1.41
CA LEU A 39 4.79 -16.62 -2.78
C LEU A 39 5.73 -17.73 -3.26
N THR A 40 7.00 -17.67 -2.90
CA THR A 40 7.98 -18.71 -3.28
C THR A 40 7.78 -20.03 -2.54
N GLU A 41 7.18 -19.99 -1.35
CA GLU A 41 6.89 -21.18 -0.53
C GLU A 41 5.57 -21.84 -0.91
N GLU A 42 4.54 -21.05 -1.25
CA GLU A 42 3.19 -21.55 -1.56
C GLU A 42 3.00 -21.92 -3.03
N VAL A 43 3.70 -21.27 -3.96
CA VAL A 43 3.52 -21.51 -5.40
C VAL A 43 4.54 -22.53 -5.91
N GLY A 44 4.05 -23.63 -6.48
CA GLY A 44 4.90 -24.65 -7.10
C GLY A 44 5.80 -24.07 -8.21
N ALA A 45 7.02 -24.59 -8.32
CA ALA A 45 8.09 -24.06 -9.17
C ALA A 45 7.68 -23.80 -10.64
N ALA A 46 6.75 -24.59 -11.19
CA ALA A 46 6.24 -24.43 -12.56
C ALA A 46 5.50 -23.10 -12.81
N HIS A 47 4.92 -22.47 -11.77
CA HIS A 47 4.11 -21.25 -11.89
C HIS A 47 4.71 -20.05 -11.16
N LEU A 48 5.83 -20.24 -10.44
CA LEU A 48 6.44 -19.20 -9.63
C LEU A 48 6.84 -17.96 -10.43
N GLY A 49 7.41 -18.16 -11.62
CA GLY A 49 7.77 -17.05 -12.52
C GLY A 49 6.57 -16.21 -12.94
N ALA A 50 5.44 -16.86 -13.26
CA ALA A 50 4.21 -16.17 -13.62
C ALA A 50 3.60 -15.42 -12.42
N ALA A 51 3.64 -16.02 -11.22
CA ALA A 51 3.16 -15.38 -10.00
C ALA A 51 3.97 -14.12 -9.63
N LEU A 52 5.30 -14.19 -9.71
CA LEU A 52 6.18 -13.03 -9.46
C LEU A 52 6.04 -11.95 -10.55
N ALA A 53 5.85 -12.35 -11.81
CA ALA A 53 5.60 -11.43 -12.91
C ALA A 53 4.27 -10.67 -12.71
N LEU A 54 3.19 -11.37 -12.35
CA LEU A 54 1.90 -10.75 -12.08
C LEU A 54 1.98 -9.77 -10.91
N ARG A 55 2.64 -10.16 -9.81
CA ARG A 55 2.87 -9.28 -8.66
C ARG A 55 3.61 -8.01 -9.05
N SER A 56 4.67 -8.14 -9.85
CA SER A 56 5.46 -7.00 -10.31
C SER A 56 4.65 -6.11 -11.25
N PHE A 57 3.91 -6.70 -12.19
CA PHE A 57 3.05 -5.98 -13.11
C PHE A 57 2.00 -5.13 -12.38
N LEU A 58 1.33 -5.71 -11.39
CA LEU A 58 0.34 -4.98 -10.57
C LEU A 58 1.00 -3.87 -9.75
N GLY A 59 2.17 -4.13 -9.16
CA GLY A 59 2.93 -3.14 -8.39
C GLY A 59 3.38 -1.95 -9.25
N PHE A 60 4.01 -2.22 -10.40
CA PHE A 60 4.43 -1.17 -11.33
C PHE A 60 3.25 -0.45 -11.97
N GLY A 61 2.18 -1.16 -12.32
CA GLY A 61 0.96 -0.56 -12.87
C GLY A 61 0.32 0.42 -11.89
N ALA A 62 0.14 0.00 -10.63
CA ALA A 62 -0.34 0.89 -9.57
C ALA A 62 0.62 2.08 -9.35
N GLY A 63 1.94 1.83 -9.38
CA GLY A 63 2.97 2.87 -9.28
C GLY A 63 2.95 3.88 -10.43
N ALA A 64 2.54 3.49 -11.63
CA ALA A 64 2.40 4.38 -12.78
C ALA A 64 1.11 5.23 -12.71
N VAL A 65 0.02 4.66 -12.19
CA VAL A 65 -1.27 5.36 -12.05
C VAL A 65 -1.26 6.33 -10.86
N ALA A 66 -0.58 5.98 -9.77
CA ALA A 66 -0.61 6.76 -8.53
C ALA A 66 -0.19 8.24 -8.71
N PRO A 67 0.90 8.61 -9.40
CA PRO A 67 1.28 10.01 -9.60
C PRO A 67 0.24 10.82 -10.38
N ILE A 68 -0.46 10.18 -11.33
CA ILE A 68 -1.49 10.82 -12.15
C ILE A 68 -2.68 11.21 -11.26
N VAL A 69 -3.16 10.27 -10.46
CA VAL A 69 -4.27 10.51 -9.52
C VAL A 69 -3.87 11.51 -8.44
N PHE A 70 -2.67 11.35 -7.88
CA PHE A 70 -2.14 12.23 -6.84
C PHE A 70 -2.00 13.67 -7.32
N GLY A 71 -1.38 13.87 -8.50
CA GLY A 71 -1.26 15.17 -9.13
C GLY A 71 -2.60 15.80 -9.46
N ARG A 72 -3.55 15.01 -9.99
CA ARG A 72 -4.89 15.50 -10.29
C ARG A 72 -5.62 16.00 -9.04
N ILE A 73 -5.48 15.32 -7.90
CA ILE A 73 -6.08 15.76 -6.65
C ILE A 73 -5.40 17.04 -6.15
N LEU A 74 -4.08 17.17 -6.28
CA LEU A 74 -3.39 18.42 -5.95
C LEU A 74 -3.92 19.58 -6.80
N ASP A 75 -4.05 19.40 -8.12
CA ASP A 75 -4.55 20.43 -9.03
C ASP A 75 -5.98 20.88 -8.69
N LEU A 76 -6.83 19.96 -8.23
CA LEU A 76 -8.23 20.26 -7.89
C LEU A 76 -8.39 20.90 -6.50
N THR A 77 -7.50 20.59 -5.57
CA THR A 77 -7.61 21.00 -4.16
C THR A 77 -6.76 22.22 -3.81
N ASN A 78 -5.89 22.65 -4.71
CA ASN A 78 -5.04 23.82 -4.54
C ASN A 78 -5.47 24.94 -5.50
N ALA A 79 -5.42 26.18 -5.00
CA ALA A 79 -5.59 27.34 -5.85
C ALA A 79 -4.41 27.46 -6.84
N PRO A 80 -4.61 28.07 -8.03
CA PRO A 80 -3.52 28.35 -8.95
C PRO A 80 -2.43 29.17 -8.26
N GLY A 81 -1.22 28.63 -8.18
CA GLY A 81 -0.11 29.23 -7.48
C GLY A 81 1.19 28.46 -7.70
N PRO A 82 2.34 29.05 -7.33
CA PRO A 82 3.65 28.45 -7.56
C PRO A 82 3.91 27.23 -6.68
N PHE A 83 3.23 27.10 -5.54
CA PHE A 83 3.45 26.01 -4.59
C PHE A 83 2.11 25.50 -4.04
N PRO A 84 1.84 24.18 -4.11
CA PRO A 84 0.67 23.58 -3.47
C PRO A 84 0.82 23.60 -1.94
N THR A 85 -0.25 23.96 -1.26
CA THR A 85 -0.33 24.08 0.21
C THR A 85 -1.20 23.00 0.85
N THR A 86 -2.08 22.36 0.08
CA THR A 86 -3.04 21.35 0.53
C THR A 86 -2.63 19.97 0.00
N TRP A 87 -1.85 19.22 0.79
CA TRP A 87 -1.27 17.93 0.37
C TRP A 87 -2.03 16.69 0.84
N GLY A 88 -2.67 16.74 1.99
CA GLY A 88 -3.36 15.61 2.60
C GLY A 88 -4.47 15.00 1.77
N TRP A 89 -5.20 15.74 0.94
CA TRP A 89 -6.20 15.12 0.05
C TRP A 89 -5.54 14.19 -0.97
N ALA A 90 -4.38 14.59 -1.50
CA ALA A 90 -3.60 13.74 -2.39
C ALA A 90 -3.06 12.51 -1.63
N PHE A 91 -2.57 12.69 -0.41
CA PHE A 91 -2.12 11.61 0.47
C PHE A 91 -3.24 10.66 0.96
N VAL A 92 -4.49 11.14 1.03
CA VAL A 92 -5.67 10.32 1.30
C VAL A 92 -5.91 9.32 0.17
N SER A 93 -5.67 9.70 -1.10
CA SER A 93 -5.80 8.76 -2.23
C SER A 93 -4.86 7.56 -2.12
N LEU A 94 -3.63 7.78 -1.66
CA LEU A 94 -2.68 6.71 -1.35
C LEU A 94 -3.13 5.89 -0.14
N GLY A 95 -3.70 6.56 0.88
CA GLY A 95 -4.29 5.91 2.04
C GLY A 95 -5.45 4.97 1.69
N LEU A 96 -6.31 5.34 0.74
CA LEU A 96 -7.40 4.50 0.24
C LEU A 96 -6.87 3.22 -0.41
N GLY A 97 -5.79 3.31 -1.20
CA GLY A 97 -5.12 2.12 -1.76
C GLY A 97 -4.63 1.16 -0.66
N GLY A 98 -4.02 1.70 0.39
CA GLY A 98 -3.60 0.90 1.55
C GLY A 98 -4.78 0.27 2.32
N LEU A 99 -5.89 0.99 2.47
CA LEU A 99 -7.11 0.45 3.10
C LEU A 99 -7.73 -0.66 2.27
N ALA A 100 -7.76 -0.52 0.94
CA ALA A 100 -8.23 -1.57 0.04
C ALA A 100 -7.37 -2.84 0.20
N ALA A 101 -6.05 -2.70 0.22
CA ALA A 101 -5.14 -3.83 0.47
C ALA A 101 -5.40 -4.51 1.83
N ALA A 102 -5.56 -3.72 2.90
CA ALA A 102 -5.89 -4.24 4.23
C ALA A 102 -7.23 -4.97 4.25
N SER A 103 -8.24 -4.44 3.56
CA SER A 103 -9.56 -5.07 3.47
C SER A 103 -9.53 -6.41 2.73
N CYS A 104 -8.76 -6.51 1.64
CA CYS A 104 -8.54 -7.77 0.93
C CYS A 104 -7.84 -8.80 1.82
N ALA A 105 -6.82 -8.39 2.57
CA ALA A 105 -6.12 -9.27 3.51
C ALA A 105 -7.05 -9.79 4.61
N TRP A 106 -7.91 -8.93 5.17
CA TRP A 106 -8.93 -9.34 6.11
C TRP A 106 -10.03 -10.20 5.50
N GLY A 107 -10.27 -10.16 4.19
CA GLY A 107 -11.17 -11.09 3.52
C GLY A 107 -10.60 -12.50 3.40
N LEU A 108 -9.28 -12.63 3.22
CA LEU A 108 -8.57 -13.90 3.08
C LEU A 108 -8.32 -14.62 4.43
N ALA A 109 -8.05 -13.88 5.50
CA ALA A 109 -7.77 -14.48 6.82
C ALA A 109 -8.92 -15.35 7.39
N PRO A 110 -10.21 -14.98 7.28
CA PRO A 110 -11.35 -15.80 7.67
C PRO A 110 -11.42 -17.11 6.92
N ASP A 111 -11.08 -17.12 5.63
CA ASP A 111 -11.21 -18.30 4.78
C ASP A 111 -10.06 -19.28 5.05
N HIS A 112 -8.85 -18.79 5.30
CA HIS A 112 -7.74 -19.59 5.81
C HIS A 112 -8.04 -20.21 7.18
N ALA A 113 -8.64 -19.43 8.09
CA ALA A 113 -9.03 -19.92 9.42
C ALA A 113 -10.11 -21.01 9.36
N LYS A 114 -11.09 -20.88 8.44
CA LYS A 114 -12.09 -21.92 8.18
C LYS A 114 -11.47 -23.18 7.58
N ALA A 115 -10.56 -23.03 6.61
CA ALA A 115 -9.89 -24.15 5.96
C ALA A 115 -9.05 -24.98 6.95
N LEU A 116 -8.33 -24.31 7.86
CA LEU A 116 -7.56 -24.97 8.93
C LEU A 116 -8.48 -25.75 9.90
N ARG A 117 -9.61 -25.16 10.33
CA ARG A 117 -10.58 -25.82 11.20
C ARG A 117 -11.23 -27.05 10.55
N ALA A 118 -11.53 -26.99 9.26
CA ALA A 118 -12.08 -28.12 8.52
C ALA A 118 -11.09 -29.30 8.49
N LYS A 119 -9.79 -29.02 8.34
CA LYS A 119 -8.73 -30.04 8.34
C LYS A 119 -8.54 -30.72 9.69
N THR A 120 -8.67 -29.98 10.79
CA THR A 120 -8.56 -30.51 12.17
C THR A 120 -9.76 -31.36 12.57
N THR A 121 -10.97 -31.03 12.09
CA THR A 121 -12.18 -31.80 12.41
C THR A 121 -12.30 -33.10 11.59
N ALA A 122 -11.56 -33.19 10.48
CA ALA A 122 -11.54 -34.36 9.60
C ALA A 122 -10.51 -35.43 10.00
N MET A 123 -9.80 -35.24 11.12
CA MET A 123 -8.80 -36.15 11.69
C MET A 123 -9.30 -36.70 13.02
#